data_AF-A0AAD7XRI6-F1
#
_entry.id   AF-A0AAD7XRI6-F1
#
_cell.length_a   1.000
_cell.length_b   1.000
_cell.length_c   1.000
_cell.angle_alpha   90.00
_cell.angle_beta   90.00
_cell.angle_gamma   90.00
#
_symmetry.space_group_name_H-M   'P 1'
#
loop_
_entity.id
_entity.type
_entity.pdbx_description
1 polymer ?
#
loop_
_entity_poly.entity_id
_entity_poly.type
_entity_poly.pdbx_seq_one_letter_code
_entity_poly.pdbx_strand_id
1 'polypeptide(L)'
;MFQRYSPRIVAYGEYIKSDLPKIVEASDWTALKGSVIAELNKKKGKIGPLYNGEAAMSLWAATYSETALTEKQKNMDARVAVLAEARGKLESIALKGTGEGLKKTGGFFGIGASTEPPPPPAVLKKEAMAAVAAAKQAYNEYVDINNAGIPFEIRPLPAI
;
A
#
# COMPACT_ATOMS: atom_id res chain seq x y z
N MET A 1 -20.40 -14.72 1.03
CA MET A 1 -19.55 -13.75 0.29
C MET A 1 -18.40 -13.24 1.15
N PHE A 2 -18.67 -12.86 2.40
CA PHE A 2 -17.71 -12.35 3.40
C PHE A 2 -16.47 -13.23 3.62
N GLN A 3 -16.62 -14.55 3.79
CA GLN A 3 -15.48 -15.45 4.10
C GLN A 3 -14.35 -15.48 3.05
N ARG A 4 -14.58 -15.05 1.80
CA ARG A 4 -13.57 -15.13 0.73
C ARG A 4 -12.49 -14.05 0.85
N TYR A 5 -12.83 -12.89 1.40
CA TYR A 5 -11.94 -11.72 1.41
C TYR A 5 -11.29 -11.50 2.78
N SER A 6 -11.92 -11.94 3.88
CA SER A 6 -11.38 -11.79 5.25
C SER A 6 -9.95 -12.31 5.39
N PRO A 7 -9.58 -13.52 4.91
CA PRO A 7 -8.21 -14.01 5.01
C PRO A 7 -7.18 -13.11 4.31
N ARG A 8 -7.56 -12.47 3.20
CA ARG A 8 -6.68 -11.54 2.47
C ARG A 8 -6.52 -10.22 3.22
N ILE A 9 -7.58 -9.73 3.86
CA ILE A 9 -7.55 -8.51 4.66
C ILE A 9 -6.74 -8.73 5.94
N VAL A 10 -6.85 -9.91 6.57
CA VAL A 10 -6.04 -10.29 7.73
C VAL A 10 -4.57 -10.42 7.34
N ALA A 11 -4.26 -11.15 6.26
CA ALA A 11 -2.90 -11.28 5.76
C ALA A 11 -2.28 -9.91 5.40
N TYR A 12 -3.08 -9.00 4.85
CA TYR A 12 -2.66 -7.64 4.57
C TYR A 12 -2.32 -6.85 5.84
N GLY A 13 -3.16 -6.95 6.88
CA GLY A 13 -2.88 -6.34 8.19
C GLY A 13 -1.59 -6.87 8.83
N GLU A 14 -1.39 -8.19 8.82
CA GLU A 14 -0.15 -8.80 9.34
C GLU A 14 1.08 -8.36 8.54
N TYR A 15 0.95 -8.28 7.20
CA TYR A 15 2.03 -7.81 6.33
C TYR A 15 2.41 -6.34 6.63
N ILE A 16 1.43 -5.44 6.80
CA ILE A 16 1.67 -4.03 7.19
C ILE A 16 2.34 -3.94 8.57
N LYS A 17 1.95 -4.79 9.51
CA LYS A 17 2.45 -4.76 10.89
C LYS A 17 3.86 -5.33 11.02
N SER A 18 4.23 -6.32 10.21
CA SER A 18 5.43 -7.13 10.44
C SER A 18 6.46 -7.02 9.31
N ASP A 19 6.14 -7.48 8.11
CA ASP A 19 7.10 -7.63 7.03
C ASP A 19 7.45 -6.29 6.38
N LEU A 20 6.45 -5.42 6.16
CA LEU A 20 6.66 -4.13 5.51
C LEU A 20 7.62 -3.20 6.29
N PRO A 21 7.48 -3.00 7.62
CA PRO A 21 8.46 -2.26 8.40
C PRO A 21 9.87 -2.85 8.31
N LYS A 22 10.01 -4.17 8.38
CA LYS A 22 11.32 -4.84 8.29
C LYS A 22 12.02 -4.58 6.95
N ILE A 23 11.26 -4.65 5.84
CA ILE A 23 11.77 -4.34 4.50
C ILE A 23 12.29 -2.90 4.44
N VAL A 24 11.51 -1.95 4.96
CA VAL A 24 11.89 -0.52 5.00
C VAL A 24 13.09 -0.30 5.94
N GLU A 25 13.13 -0.98 7.08
CA GLU A 25 14.22 -0.89 8.04
C GLU A 25 15.54 -1.37 7.47
N ALA A 26 15.50 -2.48 6.72
CA ALA A 26 16.62 -3.04 5.98
C ALA A 26 17.01 -2.21 4.74
N SER A 27 16.21 -1.20 4.37
CA SER A 27 16.37 -0.43 3.12
C SER A 27 16.37 -1.33 1.88
N ASP A 28 15.62 -2.44 1.92
CA ASP A 28 15.49 -3.35 0.79
C ASP A 28 14.46 -2.81 -0.21
N TRP A 29 14.91 -1.85 -1.02
CA TRP A 29 14.07 -1.16 -2.00
C TRP A 29 13.56 -2.10 -3.10
N THR A 30 14.27 -3.19 -3.38
CA THR A 30 13.85 -4.20 -4.35
C THR A 30 12.67 -5.02 -3.80
N ALA A 31 12.76 -5.47 -2.55
CA ALA A 31 11.64 -6.12 -1.89
C ALA A 31 10.45 -5.15 -1.75
N LEU A 32 10.70 -3.88 -1.40
CA LEU A 32 9.63 -2.87 -1.33
C LEU A 32 8.93 -2.68 -2.68
N LYS A 33 9.69 -2.60 -3.77
CA LYS A 33 9.14 -2.53 -5.15
C LYS A 33 8.28 -3.76 -5.48
N GLY A 34 8.75 -4.95 -5.11
CA GLY A 34 7.97 -6.19 -5.26
C GLY A 34 6.68 -6.19 -4.43
N SER A 35 6.64 -5.41 -3.35
CA SER A 35 5.52 -5.35 -2.41
C SER A 35 4.37 -4.48 -2.90
N VAL A 36 4.69 -3.43 -3.67
CA VAL A 36 3.76 -2.43 -4.20
C VAL A 36 3.26 -2.73 -5.63
N ILE A 37 3.87 -3.70 -6.31
CA ILE A 37 3.63 -3.97 -7.74
C ILE A 37 2.16 -4.31 -8.04
N ALA A 38 1.65 -3.74 -9.14
CA ALA A 38 0.28 -3.97 -9.61
C ALA A 38 0.22 -4.05 -11.16
N GLU A 39 0.67 -5.15 -11.75
CA GLU A 39 0.69 -5.32 -13.21
C GLU A 39 -0.66 -5.83 -13.75
N LEU A 40 -1.68 -4.98 -13.73
CA LEU A 40 -3.05 -5.38 -14.09
C LEU A 40 -3.24 -5.67 -15.58
N ASN A 41 -2.43 -5.05 -16.44
CA ASN A 41 -2.57 -5.13 -17.89
C ASN A 41 -1.85 -6.34 -18.52
N LYS A 42 -1.17 -7.17 -17.72
CA LYS A 42 -0.43 -8.34 -18.20
C LYS A 42 -1.19 -9.63 -17.87
N LYS A 43 -1.35 -10.50 -18.86
CA LYS A 43 -1.84 -11.87 -18.66
C LYS A 43 -0.79 -12.62 -17.83
N LYS A 44 -1.02 -12.76 -16.52
CA LYS A 44 -0.05 -13.20 -15.47
C LYS A 44 0.89 -12.10 -14.95
N GLY A 45 0.43 -10.85 -14.94
CA GLY A 45 1.15 -9.78 -14.25
C GLY A 45 1.33 -10.08 -12.77
N LYS A 46 2.43 -9.59 -12.20
CA LYS A 46 2.71 -9.73 -10.78
C LYS A 46 1.85 -8.75 -9.97
N ILE A 47 1.31 -9.25 -8.87
CA ILE A 47 0.57 -8.47 -7.88
C ILE A 47 1.27 -8.64 -6.54
N GLY A 48 1.66 -7.52 -5.95
CA GLY A 48 2.28 -7.48 -4.64
C GLY A 48 1.26 -7.60 -3.51
N PRO A 49 1.71 -7.97 -2.29
CA PRO A 49 0.87 -8.06 -1.09
C PRO A 49 0.07 -6.78 -0.83
N LEU A 50 0.62 -5.59 -1.12
CA LEU A 50 -0.08 -4.35 -0.81
C LEU A 50 -1.31 -4.13 -1.70
N TYR A 51 -1.17 -4.28 -3.01
CA TYR A 51 -2.29 -4.18 -3.93
C TYR A 51 -3.31 -5.31 -3.70
N ASN A 52 -2.82 -6.53 -3.43
CA ASN A 52 -3.69 -7.68 -3.19
C ASN A 52 -4.60 -7.48 -1.96
N GLY A 53 -4.08 -6.86 -0.89
CA GLY A 53 -4.84 -6.50 0.30
C GLY A 53 -5.83 -5.36 0.05
N GLU A 54 -5.35 -4.26 -0.54
CA GLU A 54 -6.18 -3.10 -0.92
C GLU A 54 -7.39 -3.52 -1.77
N ALA A 55 -7.16 -4.33 -2.81
CA ALA A 55 -8.23 -4.84 -3.68
C ALA A 55 -9.23 -5.71 -2.91
N ALA A 56 -8.77 -6.51 -1.93
CA ALA A 56 -9.66 -7.31 -1.10
C ALA A 56 -10.55 -6.45 -0.19
N MET A 57 -9.99 -5.37 0.36
CA MET A 57 -10.72 -4.39 1.17
C MET A 57 -11.76 -3.64 0.32
N SER A 58 -11.40 -3.19 -0.88
CA SER A 58 -12.36 -2.57 -1.81
C SER A 58 -13.52 -3.52 -2.17
N LEU A 59 -13.20 -4.77 -2.51
CA LEU A 59 -14.22 -5.78 -2.83
C LEU A 59 -15.11 -6.11 -1.62
N TRP A 60 -14.56 -6.05 -0.41
CA TRP A 60 -15.34 -6.21 0.81
C TRP A 60 -16.26 -5.02 1.05
N ALA A 61 -15.76 -3.79 0.94
CA ALA A 61 -16.57 -2.57 1.10
C ALA A 61 -17.78 -2.56 0.15
N ALA A 62 -17.57 -3.02 -1.10
CA ALA A 62 -18.63 -3.14 -2.09
C ALA A 62 -19.77 -4.10 -1.70
N THR A 63 -19.55 -5.03 -0.76
CA THR A 63 -20.62 -5.93 -0.28
C THR A 63 -21.69 -5.22 0.55
N TYR A 64 -21.42 -4.01 1.03
CA TYR A 64 -22.39 -3.19 1.77
C TYR A 64 -23.30 -2.35 0.87
N SER A 65 -23.22 -2.48 -0.46
CA SER A 65 -24.14 -1.86 -1.40
C SER A 65 -24.85 -2.93 -2.22
N GLU A 66 -26.09 -3.23 -1.87
CA GLU A 66 -26.96 -4.09 -2.68
C GLU A 66 -27.71 -3.31 -3.78
N THR A 67 -28.04 -2.03 -3.53
CA THR A 67 -28.80 -1.19 -4.48
C THR A 67 -28.36 0.27 -4.55
N ALA A 68 -27.71 0.80 -3.49
CA ALA A 68 -27.17 2.16 -3.45
C ALA A 68 -25.95 2.25 -2.52
N LEU A 69 -25.09 3.23 -2.80
CA LEU A 69 -23.85 3.47 -2.05
C LEU A 69 -24.17 3.90 -0.61
N THR A 70 -23.93 3.03 0.36
CA THR A 70 -24.17 3.32 1.79
C THR A 70 -23.09 4.24 2.37
N GLU A 71 -23.41 4.94 3.46
CA GLU A 71 -22.43 5.78 4.17
C GLU A 71 -21.27 4.94 4.71
N LYS A 72 -21.55 3.72 5.20
CA LYS A 72 -20.53 2.76 5.62
C LYS A 72 -19.56 2.44 4.48
N GLN A 73 -20.08 2.11 3.29
CA GLN A 73 -19.23 1.85 2.14
C GLN A 73 -18.38 3.07 1.77
N LYS A 74 -18.97 4.27 1.69
CA LYS A 74 -18.23 5.52 1.38
C LYS A 74 -17.05 5.72 2.33
N ASN A 75 -17.28 5.50 3.63
CA ASN A 75 -16.24 5.66 4.65
C ASN A 75 -15.14 4.58 4.51
N MET A 76 -15.51 3.33 4.20
CA MET A 76 -14.55 2.26 3.94
C MET A 76 -13.73 2.52 2.68
N ASP A 77 -14.36 2.92 1.57
CA ASP A 77 -13.70 3.28 0.31
C ASP A 77 -12.74 4.45 0.50
N ALA A 78 -13.09 5.43 1.34
CA ALA A 78 -12.18 6.52 1.68
C ALA A 78 -10.91 6.02 2.39
N ARG A 79 -10.98 4.99 3.24
CA ARG A 79 -9.78 4.39 3.86
C ARG A 79 -8.98 3.58 2.86
N VAL A 80 -9.63 2.87 1.94
CA VAL A 80 -8.97 2.17 0.82
C VAL A 80 -8.20 3.17 -0.06
N ALA A 81 -8.76 4.35 -0.33
CA ALA A 81 -8.06 5.39 -1.08
C ALA A 81 -6.77 5.87 -0.37
N VAL A 82 -6.78 6.01 0.96
CA VAL A 82 -5.58 6.35 1.74
C VAL A 82 -4.54 5.23 1.66
N LEU A 83 -4.96 3.96 1.70
CA LEU A 83 -4.06 2.81 1.52
C LEU A 83 -3.43 2.80 0.12
N ALA A 84 -4.20 3.12 -0.91
CA ALA A 84 -3.73 3.23 -2.29
C ALA A 84 -2.70 4.38 -2.44
N GLU A 85 -2.95 5.53 -1.82
CA GLU A 85 -2.02 6.65 -1.79
C GLU A 85 -0.71 6.27 -1.07
N ALA A 86 -0.80 5.59 0.08
CA ALA A 86 0.37 5.10 0.80
C ALA A 86 1.19 4.11 -0.06
N ARG A 87 0.52 3.19 -0.78
CA ARG A 87 1.18 2.28 -1.73
C ARG A 87 1.89 3.03 -2.85
N GLY A 88 1.25 4.04 -3.45
CA GLY A 88 1.86 4.88 -4.49
C GLY A 88 3.08 5.65 -4.00
N LYS A 89 3.05 6.16 -2.76
CA LYS A 89 4.21 6.78 -2.10
C LYS A 89 5.35 5.78 -1.92
N LEU A 90 5.05 4.58 -1.40
CA LEU A 90 6.03 3.52 -1.22
C LEU A 90 6.65 3.07 -2.55
N GLU A 91 5.86 3.03 -3.63
CA GLU A 91 6.36 2.75 -4.99
C GLU A 91 7.33 3.83 -5.47
N SER A 92 6.96 5.11 -5.33
CA SER A 92 7.86 6.21 -5.68
C SER A 92 9.17 6.14 -4.90
N ILE A 93 9.11 5.83 -3.60
CA ILE A 93 10.29 5.68 -2.75
C ILE A 93 11.14 4.49 -3.18
N ALA A 94 10.52 3.33 -3.46
CA ALA A 94 11.22 2.14 -3.92
C ALA A 94 11.96 2.41 -5.23
N LEU A 95 11.32 3.08 -6.20
CA LEU A 95 11.94 3.45 -7.47
C LEU A 95 13.13 4.40 -7.29
N LYS A 96 13.02 5.39 -6.38
CA LYS A 96 14.17 6.25 -6.04
C LYS A 96 15.29 5.46 -5.38
N GLY A 97 14.94 4.55 -4.47
CA GLY A 97 15.89 3.68 -3.76
C GLY A 97 16.63 2.70 -4.67
N THR A 98 16.00 2.19 -5.73
CA THR A 98 16.67 1.36 -6.75
C THR A 98 17.38 2.18 -7.84
N GLY A 99 17.23 3.50 -7.83
CA GLY A 99 17.80 4.41 -8.85
C GLY A 99 17.00 4.51 -10.15
N GLU A 100 15.93 3.71 -10.31
CA GLU A 100 15.08 3.71 -11.51
C GLU A 100 14.18 4.95 -11.62
N GLY A 101 13.87 5.58 -10.49
CA GLY A 101 13.01 6.76 -10.40
C GLY A 101 13.76 8.10 -10.43
N LEU A 102 15.08 8.08 -10.63
CA LEU A 102 15.91 9.30 -10.66
C LEU A 102 15.81 9.98 -12.02
N LYS A 103 15.62 11.30 -12.01
CA LYS A 103 15.57 12.07 -13.26
C LYS A 103 16.95 12.06 -13.91
N LYS A 104 16.98 11.81 -15.23
CA LYS A 104 18.16 12.11 -16.04
C LYS A 104 18.12 13.59 -16.35
N THR A 105 19.18 14.31 -15.98
CA THR A 105 19.27 15.76 -16.13
C THR A 105 20.48 16.10 -16.99
N GLY A 106 20.25 16.82 -18.09
CA GLY A 106 21.29 17.22 -19.06
C GLY A 106 21.48 16.25 -20.24
N GLY A 107 22.08 16.77 -21.32
CA GLY A 107 22.41 16.04 -22.56
C GLY A 107 21.49 16.39 -23.74
N PHE A 108 21.92 17.32 -24.60
CA PHE A 108 21.33 17.49 -25.93
C PHE A 108 21.68 16.21 -26.73
N PHE A 109 20.68 15.38 -27.05
CA PHE A 109 20.84 14.08 -27.72
C PHE A 109 21.55 12.96 -26.93
N GLY A 110 21.34 12.84 -25.61
CA GLY A 110 21.70 11.62 -24.86
C GLY A 110 23.19 11.36 -24.64
N ILE A 111 24.07 12.24 -25.13
CA ILE A 111 25.50 12.26 -24.77
C ILE A 111 25.66 13.23 -23.59
N GLY A 112 26.18 12.73 -22.47
CA GLY A 112 26.46 13.53 -21.28
C GLY A 112 25.32 13.69 -20.27
N ALA A 113 24.26 12.88 -20.35
CA ALA A 113 23.22 12.88 -19.33
C ALA A 113 23.75 12.36 -17.98
N SER A 114 23.64 13.19 -16.95
CA SER A 114 23.94 12.80 -15.56
C SER A 114 22.63 12.44 -14.84
N THR A 115 22.67 11.39 -14.03
CA THR A 115 21.54 11.01 -13.19
C THR A 115 21.53 11.90 -11.95
N GLU A 116 20.36 12.43 -11.58
CA GLU A 116 20.18 13.14 -10.31
C GLU A 116 20.71 12.26 -9.16
N PRO A 117 21.48 12.82 -8.19
CA PRO A 117 21.95 12.04 -7.06
C PRO A 117 20.75 11.46 -6.28
N PRO A 118 20.81 10.19 -5.86
CA PRO A 118 19.74 9.59 -5.09
C PRO A 118 19.54 10.36 -3.77
N PRO A 119 18.30 10.47 -3.27
CA PRO A 119 18.05 11.01 -1.95
C PRO A 119 18.83 10.23 -0.88
N PRO A 120 19.24 10.87 0.23
CA PRO A 120 19.95 10.16 1.30
C PRO A 120 19.15 8.95 1.81
N PRO A 121 19.77 7.80 2.06
CA PRO A 121 19.06 6.59 2.51
C PRO A 121 18.19 6.80 3.75
N ALA A 122 18.67 7.64 4.70
CA ALA A 122 17.92 7.99 5.89
C ALA A 122 16.62 8.75 5.60
N VAL A 123 16.60 9.58 4.55
CA VAL A 123 15.40 10.32 4.11
C VAL A 123 14.38 9.35 3.54
N LEU A 124 14.81 8.46 2.62
CA LEU A 124 13.94 7.45 2.02
C LEU A 124 13.32 6.53 3.08
N LYS A 125 14.13 6.07 4.03
CA LYS A 125 13.66 5.24 5.15
C LYS A 125 12.64 5.98 6.02
N LYS A 126 12.88 7.26 6.36
CA LYS A 126 11.94 8.07 7.13
C LYS A 126 10.61 8.26 6.40
N GLU A 127 10.65 8.63 5.12
CA GLU A 127 9.45 8.82 4.30
C GLU A 127 8.67 7.50 4.14
N ALA A 128 9.37 6.39 3.92
CA ALA A 128 8.74 5.08 3.82
C ALA A 128 8.07 4.67 5.13
N MET A 129 8.73 4.84 6.28
CA MET A 129 8.14 4.55 7.58
C MET A 129 6.91 5.42 7.89
N ALA A 130 6.91 6.68 7.45
CA ALA A 130 5.74 7.55 7.56
C ALA A 130 4.56 7.03 6.72
N ALA A 131 4.83 6.56 5.48
CA ALA A 131 3.81 5.94 4.65
C ALA A 131 3.29 4.61 5.24
N VAL A 132 4.16 3.81 5.87
CA VAL A 132 3.76 2.59 6.60
C VAL A 132 2.85 2.93 7.79
N ALA A 133 3.18 3.96 8.57
CA ALA A 133 2.35 4.42 9.68
C ALA A 133 0.96 4.89 9.20
N ALA A 134 0.90 5.66 8.12
CA ALA A 134 -0.36 6.09 7.50
C ALA A 134 -1.20 4.91 7.01
N ALA A 135 -0.56 3.90 6.40
CA ALA A 135 -1.25 2.68 5.97
C ALA A 135 -1.81 1.89 7.17
N LYS A 136 -1.03 1.75 8.25
CA LYS A 136 -1.46 1.08 9.49
C LYS A 136 -2.67 1.79 10.11
N GLN A 137 -2.64 3.12 10.17
CA GLN A 137 -3.77 3.90 10.68
C GLN A 137 -5.02 3.70 9.81
N ALA A 138 -4.90 3.86 8.49
CA ALA A 138 -6.04 3.70 7.58
C ALA A 138 -6.63 2.28 7.62
N TYR A 139 -5.79 1.25 7.79
CA TYR A 139 -6.23 -0.13 7.98
C TYR A 139 -7.07 -0.27 9.26
N ASN A 140 -6.60 0.27 10.39
CA ASN A 140 -7.33 0.20 11.65
C ASN A 140 -8.66 0.93 11.57
N GLU A 141 -8.69 2.14 11.00
CA GLU A 141 -9.93 2.90 10.80
C GLU A 141 -10.92 2.12 9.91
N TYR A 142 -10.43 1.45 8.86
CA TYR A 142 -11.28 0.58 8.03
C TYR A 142 -11.87 -0.57 8.85
N VAL A 143 -11.06 -1.23 9.68
CA VAL A 143 -11.50 -2.35 10.52
C VAL A 143 -12.53 -1.88 11.54
N ASP A 144 -12.35 -0.71 12.14
CA ASP A 144 -13.30 -0.11 13.07
C ASP A 144 -14.66 0.18 12.40
N ILE A 145 -14.64 0.79 11.21
CA ILE A 145 -15.85 1.03 10.42
C ILE A 145 -16.53 -0.30 10.04
N ASN A 146 -15.74 -1.29 9.63
CA ASN A 146 -16.26 -2.61 9.27
C ASN A 146 -16.99 -3.28 10.45
N ASN A 147 -16.36 -3.26 11.63
CA ASN A 147 -16.88 -3.89 12.84
C ASN A 147 -17.98 -3.07 13.52
N ALA A 148 -18.18 -1.81 13.14
CA ALA A 148 -19.28 -1.01 13.67
C ALA A 148 -20.64 -1.67 13.36
N GLY A 149 -21.35 -2.05 14.42
CA GLY A 149 -22.70 -2.61 14.38
C GLY A 149 -22.82 -4.13 14.18
N ILE A 150 -21.71 -4.88 14.16
CA ILE A 150 -21.70 -6.36 13.96
C ILE A 150 -20.62 -6.99 14.88
N PRO A 151 -20.78 -8.22 15.40
CA PRO A 151 -19.70 -8.91 16.11
C PRO A 151 -18.39 -8.95 15.31
N PHE A 152 -17.26 -8.66 15.96
CA PHE A 152 -15.95 -8.46 15.34
C PHE A 152 -15.54 -9.58 14.38
N GLU A 153 -15.45 -9.28 13.08
CA GLU A 153 -14.98 -10.23 12.07
C GLU A 153 -13.48 -10.11 11.77
N ILE A 154 -12.88 -8.93 12.02
CA ILE A 154 -11.45 -8.63 11.77
C ILE A 154 -10.88 -7.89 12.97
N ARG A 155 -9.67 -8.26 13.43
CA ARG A 155 -9.03 -7.61 14.59
C ARG A 155 -8.17 -6.41 14.15
N PRO A 156 -8.23 -5.27 14.84
CA PRO A 156 -7.35 -4.13 14.56
C PRO A 156 -5.90 -4.46 14.91
N LEU A 157 -4.96 -3.78 14.26
CA LEU A 157 -3.54 -3.84 14.57
C LEU A 157 -3.25 -3.04 15.86
N PRO A 158 -2.22 -3.40 16.64
CA PRO A 158 -1.83 -2.64 17.84
C PRO A 158 -1.64 -1.16 17.51
N ALA A 159 -1.95 -0.26 18.46
CA ALA A 159 -1.69 1.17 18.30
C ALA A 159 -0.20 1.45 17.96
N ILE A 160 0.06 2.62 17.37
CA ILE A 160 1.42 3.10 17.09
C ILE A 160 2.03 3.61 18.39
#